data_AF-A0A1Q7X0F9-F1
#
_entry.id   AF-A0A1Q7X0F9-F1
#
_cell.length_a   1.000
_cell.length_b   1.000
_cell.length_c   1.000
_cell.angle_alpha   90.00
_cell.angle_beta   90.00
_cell.angle_gamma   90.00
#
_symmetry.space_group_name_H-M   'P 1'
#
loop_
_entity.id
_entity.type
_entity.pdbx_description
1 polymer ?
#
loop_
_entity_poly.entity_id
_entity_poly.type
_entity_poly.pdbx_seq_one_letter_code
_entity_poly.pdbx_strand_id
1 'polypeptide(L)'
;MSEAERPERLAAGHRITVEDIRALAGPATPHFALQIRNRIGRLIEGLPADDPARIEGERHMARLTELAQHSGEPRGVGPGTPAAH
;
A
#
# COMPACT_ATOMS: atom_id res chain seq x y z
N MET A 1 25.75 22.53 -15.62
CA MET A 1 25.60 21.25 -14.90
C MET A 1 24.64 21.52 -13.75
N SER A 2 23.53 20.80 -13.68
CA SER A 2 22.34 21.15 -12.89
C SER A 2 22.52 20.93 -11.39
N GLU A 3 22.28 21.96 -10.58
CA GLU A 3 22.20 21.92 -9.10
C GLU A 3 20.82 21.42 -8.60
N ALA A 4 20.33 20.29 -9.11
CA ALA A 4 18.94 19.86 -8.86
C ALA A 4 18.78 18.47 -8.23
N GLU A 5 19.79 17.93 -7.58
CA GLU A 5 19.67 16.72 -6.77
C GLU A 5 19.89 17.10 -5.31
N ARG A 6 18.82 17.49 -4.60
CA ARG A 6 18.88 17.81 -3.16
C ARG A 6 19.06 16.49 -2.39
N PRO A 7 20.25 16.21 -1.81
CA PRO A 7 20.52 14.99 -1.05
C PRO A 7 19.78 14.97 0.32
N GLU A 8 19.16 16.08 0.70
CA GLU A 8 18.46 16.29 1.96
C GLU A 8 17.22 15.39 2.13
N ARG A 9 16.62 14.92 1.03
CA ARG A 9 15.49 13.98 1.08
C ARG A 9 15.88 12.57 1.54
N LEU A 10 17.18 12.26 1.56
CA LEU A 10 17.76 11.00 2.03
C LEU A 10 18.42 11.15 3.40
N ALA A 11 18.26 12.28 4.08
CA ALA A 11 18.81 12.47 5.41
C ALA A 11 18.22 11.45 6.38
N ALA A 12 19.10 10.76 7.11
CA ALA A 12 18.83 9.76 8.15
C ALA A 12 17.98 10.25 9.35
N GLY A 13 17.23 11.34 9.20
CA GLY A 13 16.31 11.93 10.16
C GLY A 13 14.92 12.26 9.59
N HIS A 14 14.59 11.85 8.36
CA HIS A 14 13.22 11.96 7.86
C HIS A 14 12.34 10.94 8.59
N ARG A 15 11.75 11.39 9.71
CA ARG A 15 10.79 10.61 10.48
C ARG A 15 9.58 10.37 9.60
N ILE A 16 9.33 9.10 9.27
CA ILE A 16 8.15 8.70 8.51
C ILE A 16 6.91 9.14 9.28
N THR A 17 6.04 9.87 8.60
CA THR A 17 4.78 10.35 9.18
C THR A 17 3.60 9.53 8.66
N VAL A 18 2.46 9.66 9.34
CA VAL A 18 1.18 9.11 8.86
C VAL A 18 0.85 9.63 7.46
N GLU A 19 1.17 10.89 7.15
CA GLU A 19 0.87 11.48 5.85
C GLU A 19 1.72 10.84 4.75
N ASP A 20 2.98 10.49 5.02
CA ASP A 20 3.83 9.78 4.06
C ASP A 20 3.25 8.40 3.71
N ILE A 21 2.70 7.69 4.72
CA ILE A 21 2.01 6.41 4.51
C ILE A 21 0.74 6.62 3.67
N ARG A 22 -0.07 7.64 3.97
CA ARG A 22 -1.29 7.96 3.22
C ARG A 22 -0.98 8.35 1.78
N ALA A 23 0.03 9.19 1.55
CA ALA A 23 0.46 9.61 0.23
C ALA A 23 0.98 8.42 -0.60
N LEU A 24 1.64 7.45 0.05
CA LEU A 24 2.12 6.24 -0.61
C LEU A 24 0.99 5.25 -0.95
N ALA A 25 -0.01 5.11 -0.08
CA ALA A 25 -1.12 4.17 -0.25
C ALA A 25 -2.31 4.73 -1.05
N GLY A 26 -2.53 6.04 -1.03
CA GLY A 26 -3.64 6.73 -1.69
C GLY A 26 -3.78 6.43 -3.18
N PRO A 27 -2.70 6.52 -3.99
CA PRO A 27 -2.75 6.23 -5.43
C PRO A 27 -2.56 4.73 -5.77
N ALA A 28 -2.69 3.82 -4.80
CA ALA A 28 -2.45 2.41 -5.02
C ALA A 28 -3.47 1.80 -5.99
N THR A 29 -2.98 1.23 -7.10
CA THR A 29 -3.80 0.37 -7.96
C THR A 29 -3.75 -1.07 -7.46
N PRO A 30 -4.76 -1.91 -7.78
CA PRO A 30 -4.80 -3.29 -7.30
C PRO A 30 -3.56 -4.11 -7.70
N HIS A 31 -3.05 -3.91 -8.93
CA HIS A 31 -1.83 -4.57 -9.43
C HIS A 31 -0.57 -4.23 -8.60
N PHE A 32 -0.45 -2.99 -8.13
CA PHE A 32 0.72 -2.55 -7.34
C PHE A 32 0.51 -2.67 -5.83
N ALA A 33 -0.65 -3.12 -5.37
CA ALA A 33 -1.02 -3.09 -3.96
C ALA A 33 -0.03 -3.90 -3.09
N LEU A 34 0.41 -5.08 -3.54
CA LEU A 34 1.40 -5.88 -2.81
C LEU A 34 2.81 -5.24 -2.80
N GLN A 35 3.19 -4.56 -3.88
CA GLN A 35 4.47 -3.84 -3.92
C GLN A 35 4.47 -2.66 -2.95
N ILE A 36 3.38 -1.90 -2.93
CA ILE A 36 3.18 -0.78 -2.00
C ILE A 36 3.14 -1.31 -0.55
N ARG A 37 2.46 -2.43 -0.29
CA ARG A 37 2.42 -3.09 1.02
C ARG A 37 3.82 -3.40 1.53
N ASN A 38 4.66 -4.02 0.70
CA ASN A 38 6.03 -4.38 1.08
C ASN A 38 6.90 -3.15 1.33
N ARG A 39 6.69 -2.07 0.58
CA ARG A 39 7.38 -0.80 0.81
C ARG A 39 6.97 -0.18 2.15
N ILE A 40 5.68 -0.12 2.47
CA ILE A 40 5.18 0.36 3.76
C ILE A 40 5.78 -0.47 4.91
N GLY A 41 5.82 -1.80 4.78
CA GLY A 41 6.41 -2.67 5.80
C GLY A 41 7.85 -2.30 6.15
N ARG A 42 8.69 -2.02 5.14
CA ARG A 42 10.08 -1.58 5.36
C ARG A 42 10.20 -0.22 6.03
N LEU A 43 9.26 0.69 5.76
CA LEU A 43 9.27 2.03 6.35
C LEU A 43 8.90 2.01 7.84
N ILE A 44 8.04 1.07 8.26
CA ILE A 44 7.54 1.00 9.63
C ILE A 44 8.27 -0.03 10.52
N GLU A 45 9.09 -0.91 9.94
CA GLU A 45 9.80 -1.99 10.65
C GLU A 45 10.66 -1.48 11.82
N GLY A 46 11.29 -0.31 11.66
CA GLY A 46 12.13 0.31 12.68
C GLY A 46 11.37 1.22 13.67
N LEU A 47 10.06 1.37 13.54
CA LEU A 47 9.28 2.29 14.38
C LEU A 47 8.80 1.62 15.68
N PRO A 48 8.71 2.37 16.81
CA PRO A 48 8.06 1.89 18.03
C PRO A 48 6.64 1.39 17.77
N ALA A 49 6.18 0.43 18.56
CA ALA A 49 4.83 -0.14 18.44
C ALA A 49 3.72 0.93 18.57
N ASP A 50 3.94 1.93 19.44
CA ASP A 50 3.00 3.04 19.68
C ASP A 50 3.17 4.21 18.70
N ASP A 51 4.06 4.10 17.70
CA ASP A 51 4.25 5.16 16.71
C ASP A 51 3.01 5.25 15.79
N PRO A 52 2.40 6.44 15.64
CA PRO A 52 1.20 6.59 14.83
C PRO A 52 1.42 6.20 13.35
N ALA A 53 2.62 6.39 12.79
CA ALA A 53 2.92 5.99 11.43
C ALA A 53 2.99 4.46 11.29
N ARG A 54 3.43 3.74 12.34
CA ARG A 54 3.40 2.27 12.36
C ARG A 54 1.97 1.74 12.39
N ILE A 55 1.15 2.26 13.29
CA ILE A 55 -0.27 1.85 13.43
C ILE A 55 -1.02 2.07 12.11
N GLU A 56 -0.86 3.24 11.49
CA GLU A 56 -1.50 3.51 10.19
C GLU A 56 -0.88 2.68 9.05
N GLY A 57 0.44 2.46 9.07
CA GLY A 57 1.12 1.57 8.13
C GLY A 57 0.57 0.15 8.14
N GLU A 58 0.41 -0.44 9.32
CA GLU A 58 -0.17 -1.78 9.49
C GLU A 58 -1.61 -1.85 8.97
N ARG A 59 -2.44 -0.83 9.25
CA ARG A 59 -3.81 -0.71 8.72
C ARG A 59 -3.83 -0.65 7.19
N HIS A 60 -2.95 0.14 6.59
CA HIS A 60 -2.84 0.26 5.15
C HIS A 60 -2.32 -1.05 4.52
N MET A 61 -1.41 -1.77 5.17
CA MET A 61 -0.93 -3.06 4.68
C MET A 61 -2.05 -4.10 4.59
N ALA A 62 -2.97 -4.13 5.57
CA ALA A 62 -4.15 -5.00 5.53
C ALA A 62 -5.05 -4.63 4.33
N ARG A 63 -5.39 -3.35 4.17
CA ARG A 63 -6.21 -2.86 3.04
C ARG A 63 -5.58 -3.18 1.69
N LEU A 64 -4.28 -2.99 1.54
CA LEU A 64 -3.57 -3.29 0.29
C LEU A 64 -3.55 -4.79 -0.01
N THR A 65 -3.51 -5.63 1.03
CA THR A 65 -3.62 -7.09 0.88
C THR A 65 -5.01 -7.50 0.40
N GLU A 66 -6.07 -6.88 0.90
CA GLU A 66 -7.44 -7.08 0.40
C GLU A 66 -7.59 -6.56 -1.03
N LEU A 67 -7.11 -5.34 -1.31
CA LEU A 67 -7.18 -4.74 -2.64
C LEU A 67 -6.49 -5.64 -3.69
N ALA A 68 -5.34 -6.22 -3.36
CA ALA A 68 -4.64 -7.15 -4.23
C ALA A 68 -5.49 -8.39 -4.57
N GLN A 69 -6.22 -8.94 -3.58
CA GLN A 69 -7.07 -10.12 -3.75
C GLN A 69 -8.28 -9.85 -4.66
N HIS A 70 -8.80 -8.62 -4.65
CA HIS A 70 -9.92 -8.19 -5.47
C HIS A 70 -9.53 -7.68 -6.88
N SER A 71 -8.24 -7.72 -7.23
CA SER A 71 -7.75 -7.33 -8.57
C SER A 71 -8.05 -8.37 -9.66
N GLY A 72 -8.41 -9.60 -9.26
CA GLY A 72 -8.87 -10.63 -10.18
C GLY A 72 -10.38 -10.55 -10.31
N GLU A 73 -10.85 -10.22 -11.51
CA GLU A 73 -12.19 -10.39 -12.12
C GLU A 73 -13.36 -10.79 -11.21
N PRO A 74 -14.57 -10.16 -11.33
CA PRO A 74 -15.76 -10.60 -10.60
C PRO A 74 -15.92 -12.11 -10.75
N ARG A 75 -16.05 -12.82 -9.62
CA ARG A 75 -16.35 -14.25 -9.61
C ARG A 75 -17.42 -14.52 -10.67
N GLY A 76 -17.04 -15.24 -11.73
CA GLY A 76 -17.87 -15.40 -12.91
C GLY A 76 -19.26 -15.92 -12.56
N VAL A 77 -20.28 -15.14 -12.88
CA VAL A 77 -21.55 -15.72 -13.32
C VAL A 77 -21.28 -16.27 -14.70
N GLY A 78 -20.81 -17.52 -14.77
CA GLY A 78 -21.06 -18.31 -15.97
C GLY A 78 -22.59 -18.47 -16.11
N PRO A 79 -23.17 -18.42 -17.31
CA PRO A 79 -24.58 -18.72 -17.50
C PRO A 79 -24.82 -20.22 -17.27
N GLY A 80 -24.88 -20.61 -15.99
CA GLY A 80 -25.23 -21.94 -15.52
C GLY A 80 -26.71 -22.00 -15.18
N THR A 81 -27.57 -21.86 -16.19
CA THR A 81 -28.96 -22.29 -16.06
C THR A 81 -29.37 -23.00 -17.35
N PRO A 82 -29.32 -24.34 -17.45
CA PRO A 82 -30.27 -25.03 -18.31
C PRO A 82 -31.63 -24.86 -17.64
N ALA A 83 -32.51 -24.09 -18.27
CA ALA A 83 -33.92 -24.08 -17.91
C ALA A 83 -34.46 -25.50 -18.10
N ALA A 84 -34.82 -26.13 -16.99
CA ALA A 84 -35.67 -27.30 -16.99
C ALA A 84 -37.12 -26.85 -17.23
N HIS A 85 -37.83 -27.68 -18.00
CA HIS A 85 -39.26 -27.67 -18.36
C HIS A 85 -39.63 -27.11 -19.73
#